data_AF-A0A414PP84-F1
#
_entry.id   AF-A0A414PP84-F1
#
_cell.length_a   1.000
_cell.length_b   1.000
_cell.length_c   1.000
_cell.angle_alpha   90.00
_cell.angle_beta   90.00
_cell.angle_gamma   90.00
#
_symmetry.space_group_name_H-M   'P 1'
#
loop_
_entity.id
_entity.type
_entity.pdbx_description
1 polymer ?
#
loop_
_entity_poly.entity_id
_entity_poly.type
_entity_poly.pdbx_seq_one_letter_code
_entity_poly.pdbx_strand_id
1 'polypeptide(L)'
;LTMHRRENWGKPMEKTLRAVREYLEKHEDLYLVFPMHLNPLVREVVHKVLDNFERKILIDPLEYLEFIAVMDGAHYIMTDSGGVQEEAPSLGKPTLVLRDTTERPEAIKAGTAKLVGTKYNEVIKYMELLEGELYQQMSKANNPYGDGKTSQRIREYLQSI
;
A
#
# COMPACT_ATOMS: atom_id res chain seq x y z
N LEU A 1 4.85 2.77 1.51
CA LEU A 1 3.58 3.52 1.49
C LEU A 1 3.46 4.25 0.16
N THR A 2 2.28 4.25 -0.46
CA THR A 2 1.95 5.14 -1.57
C THR A 2 0.66 5.88 -1.29
N MET A 3 0.60 7.17 -1.60
CA MET A 3 -0.62 7.95 -1.43
C MET A 3 -0.61 9.12 -2.41
N HIS A 4 -1.35 8.99 -3.49
CA HIS A 4 -1.33 9.94 -4.61
C HIS A 4 -2.72 10.36 -5.08
N ARG A 5 -3.78 9.70 -4.62
CA ARG A 5 -5.15 10.03 -4.99
C ARG A 5 -5.56 11.37 -4.40
N ARG A 6 -6.28 12.17 -5.18
CA ARG A 6 -6.64 13.55 -4.81
C ARG A 6 -7.53 13.61 -3.57
N GLU A 7 -8.40 12.62 -3.36
CA GLU A 7 -9.25 12.54 -2.16
C GLU A 7 -8.45 12.47 -0.86
N ASN A 8 -7.19 12.04 -0.92
CA ASN A 8 -6.33 11.90 0.25
C ASN A 8 -5.43 13.12 0.50
N TRP A 9 -5.37 14.10 -0.41
CA TRP A 9 -4.49 15.26 -0.25
C TRP A 9 -4.90 16.14 0.95
N GLY A 10 -3.93 16.77 1.61
CA GLY A 10 -4.17 17.64 2.75
C GLY A 10 -4.41 16.88 4.06
N LYS A 11 -5.56 17.14 4.72
CA LYS A 11 -5.87 16.62 6.07
C LYS A 11 -5.88 15.08 6.17
N PRO A 12 -6.46 14.31 5.21
CA PRO A 12 -6.42 12.85 5.27
C PRO A 12 -4.98 12.30 5.24
N MET A 13 -4.14 12.86 4.37
CA MET A 13 -2.71 12.54 4.31
C MET A 13 -2.00 12.87 5.62
N GLU A 14 -2.19 14.08 6.14
CA GLU A 14 -1.58 14.50 7.40
C GLU A 14 -1.94 13.56 8.56
N LYS A 15 -3.22 13.16 8.67
CA LYS A 15 -3.67 12.19 9.69
C LYS A 15 -2.99 10.83 9.54
N THR A 16 -2.93 10.33 8.31
CA THR A 16 -2.33 9.02 8.01
C THR A 16 -0.84 9.03 8.32
N LEU A 17 -0.11 10.05 7.87
CA LEU A 17 1.34 10.15 8.11
C LEU A 17 1.67 10.36 9.58
N ARG A 18 0.84 11.09 10.34
CA ARG A 18 1.00 11.21 11.80
C ARG A 18 0.81 9.87 12.50
N ALA A 19 -0.19 9.09 12.10
CA ALA A 19 -0.44 7.76 12.65
C ALA A 19 0.73 6.81 12.36
N VAL A 20 1.19 6.77 11.11
CA VAL A 20 2.36 5.98 10.71
C VAL A 20 3.60 6.40 11.50
N ARG A 21 3.85 7.71 11.62
CA ARG A 21 4.99 8.22 12.40
C ARG A 21 4.91 7.80 13.87
N GLU A 22 3.79 8.02 14.55
CA GLU A 22 3.66 7.65 15.98
C GLU A 22 3.85 6.14 16.17
N TYR A 23 3.27 5.34 15.29
CA TYR A 23 3.45 3.89 15.34
C TYR A 23 4.93 3.50 15.17
N LEU A 24 5.62 4.05 14.17
CA LEU A 24 7.04 3.77 13.95
C LEU A 24 7.97 4.39 15.00
N GLU A 25 7.54 5.40 15.77
CA GLU A 25 8.28 5.90 16.93
C GLU A 25 8.27 4.89 18.09
N LYS A 26 7.24 4.04 18.19
CA LYS A 26 7.10 2.99 19.22
C LYS A 26 7.63 1.61 18.79
N HIS A 27 7.77 1.36 17.49
CA HIS A 27 8.20 0.07 16.91
C HIS A 27 9.42 0.31 16.01
N GLU A 28 10.57 -0.25 16.40
CA GLU A 28 11.87 0.08 15.78
C GLU A 28 12.27 -0.85 14.62
N ASP A 29 11.49 -1.89 14.36
CA ASP A 29 11.74 -2.95 13.37
C ASP A 29 11.27 -2.60 11.96
N LEU A 30 10.54 -1.48 11.81
CA LEU A 30 9.97 -1.04 10.54
C LEU A 30 10.53 0.30 10.08
N TYR A 31 10.62 0.44 8.76
CA TYR A 31 11.07 1.66 8.09
C TYR A 31 10.04 2.13 7.08
N LEU A 32 9.75 3.43 7.03
CA LEU A 32 8.83 3.99 6.05
C LEU A 32 9.54 4.28 4.73
N VAL A 33 9.21 3.57 3.66
CA VAL A 33 9.57 3.98 2.29
C VAL A 33 8.38 4.65 1.62
N PHE A 34 8.56 5.88 1.14
CA PHE A 34 7.48 6.67 0.51
C PHE A 34 7.97 7.38 -0.76
N PRO A 35 7.69 6.82 -1.96
CA PRO A 35 7.76 7.54 -3.22
C PRO A 35 6.71 8.64 -3.27
N MET A 36 7.14 9.89 -3.15
CA MET A 36 6.27 11.05 -3.01
C MET A 36 5.76 11.53 -4.37
N HIS A 37 4.46 11.75 -4.46
CA HIS A 37 3.88 12.42 -5.63
C HIS A 37 4.54 13.81 -5.84
N LEU A 38 4.73 14.22 -7.12
CA LEU A 38 5.42 15.47 -7.46
C LEU A 38 4.65 16.74 -7.06
N ASN A 39 3.34 16.61 -6.80
CA ASN A 39 2.50 17.76 -6.46
C ASN A 39 3.01 18.47 -5.19
N PRO A 40 3.26 19.79 -5.23
CA PRO A 40 3.76 20.55 -4.08
C PRO A 40 2.89 20.43 -2.82
N LEU A 41 1.56 20.36 -2.95
CA LEU A 41 0.66 20.21 -1.80
C LEU A 41 0.85 18.88 -1.07
N VAL A 42 1.19 17.82 -1.80
CA VAL A 42 1.52 16.53 -1.22
C VAL A 42 2.86 16.62 -0.49
N ARG A 43 3.89 17.16 -1.15
CA ARG A 43 5.23 17.31 -0.57
C ARG A 43 5.23 18.16 0.69
N GLU A 44 4.51 19.28 0.68
CA GLU A 44 4.37 20.17 1.84
C GLU A 44 3.85 19.41 3.07
N VAL A 45 2.78 18.61 2.90
CA VAL A 45 2.22 17.81 3.98
C VAL A 45 3.19 16.73 4.44
N VAL A 46 3.87 16.07 3.50
CA VAL A 46 4.86 15.03 3.82
C VAL A 46 6.00 15.60 4.65
N HIS A 47 6.63 16.68 4.17
CA HIS A 47 7.75 17.33 4.86
C HIS A 47 7.35 17.88 6.23
N LYS A 48 6.18 18.53 6.31
CA LYS A 48 5.62 19.03 7.59
C LYS A 48 5.52 17.95 8.66
N VAL A 49 5.12 16.73 8.29
CA VAL A 49 4.90 15.64 9.26
C VAL A 49 6.16 14.83 9.51
N LEU A 50 6.94 14.57 8.47
CA LEU A 50 7.96 13.54 8.49
C LEU A 50 9.39 14.09 8.58
N ASP A 51 9.71 15.35 8.27
CA ASP A 51 11.11 15.81 8.19
C ASP A 51 11.93 15.52 9.46
N ASN A 52 11.34 15.71 10.64
CA ASN A 52 11.99 15.44 11.94
C ASN A 52 11.84 13.99 12.44
N PHE A 53 11.66 13.03 11.54
CA PHE A 53 11.55 11.60 11.84
C PHE A 53 12.60 10.80 11.07
N GLU A 54 13.47 10.06 11.75
CA GLU A 54 14.66 9.46 11.11
C GLU A 54 14.35 8.19 10.31
N ARG A 55 13.44 7.32 10.78
CA ARG A 55 13.15 6.01 10.16
C ARG A 55 12.24 6.09 8.92
N LYS A 56 12.61 6.96 7.99
CA LYS A 56 11.92 7.17 6.71
C LYS A 56 12.91 7.28 5.54
N ILE A 57 12.47 6.85 4.36
CA ILE A 57 13.10 7.13 3.07
C ILE A 57 12.03 7.81 2.21
N LEU A 58 12.23 9.11 1.99
CA LEU A 58 11.40 9.91 1.08
C LEU A 58 12.12 10.00 -0.25
N ILE A 59 11.49 9.51 -1.32
CA ILE A 59 12.09 9.46 -2.66
C ILE A 59 11.13 10.07 -3.70
N ASP A 60 11.67 10.43 -4.85
CA ASP A 60 10.86 10.80 -6.00
C ASP A 60 10.08 9.59 -6.54
N PRO A 61 9.04 9.80 -7.38
CA PRO A 61 8.34 8.70 -8.02
C PRO A 61 9.32 7.79 -8.77
N LEU A 62 9.08 6.49 -8.64
CA LEU A 62 9.92 5.45 -9.20
C LEU A 62 9.41 5.00 -10.56
N GLU A 63 10.32 4.53 -11.41
CA GLU A 63 9.96 3.78 -12.61
C GLU A 63 9.36 2.42 -12.23
N TYR A 64 8.61 1.81 -13.14
CA TYR A 64 7.80 0.61 -12.83
C TYR A 64 8.62 -0.52 -12.19
N LEU A 65 9.78 -0.88 -12.76
CA LEU A 65 10.59 -1.98 -12.25
C LEU A 65 11.18 -1.67 -10.86
N GLU A 66 11.60 -0.43 -10.63
CA GLU A 66 12.10 0.03 -9.33
C GLU A 66 10.98 0.00 -8.28
N PHE A 67 9.78 0.41 -8.67
CA PHE A 67 8.60 0.39 -7.82
C PHE A 67 8.22 -1.06 -7.42
N ILE A 68 8.25 -1.99 -8.36
CA ILE A 68 8.03 -3.42 -8.08
C ILE A 68 9.11 -3.96 -7.13
N ALA A 69 10.39 -3.62 -7.34
CA ALA A 69 11.47 -4.04 -6.45
C ALA A 69 11.27 -3.52 -5.00
N VAL A 70 10.83 -2.27 -4.85
CA VAL A 70 10.49 -1.70 -3.55
C VAL A 70 9.29 -2.40 -2.92
N MET A 71 8.26 -2.73 -3.71
CA MET A 71 7.11 -3.51 -3.22
C MET A 71 7.51 -4.91 -2.77
N ASP A 72 8.37 -5.59 -3.52
CA ASP A 72 8.85 -6.94 -3.21
C ASP A 72 9.74 -6.97 -1.95
N GLY A 73 10.50 -5.90 -1.70
CA GLY A 73 11.26 -5.72 -0.46
C GLY A 73 10.42 -5.33 0.77
N ALA A 74 9.15 -4.95 0.58
CA ALA A 74 8.32 -4.48 1.69
C ALA A 74 7.81 -5.64 2.57
N HIS A 75 7.59 -5.35 3.87
CA HIS A 75 6.88 -6.27 4.76
C HIS A 75 5.37 -6.26 4.44
N TYR A 76 4.76 -5.06 4.42
CA TYR A 76 3.40 -4.84 3.94
C TYR A 76 3.32 -3.49 3.22
N ILE A 77 2.23 -3.25 2.52
CA ILE A 77 2.01 -2.05 1.71
C ILE A 77 0.81 -1.28 2.26
N MET A 78 0.93 0.04 2.33
CA MET A 78 -0.18 0.96 2.57
C MET A 78 -0.37 1.80 1.31
N THR A 79 -1.58 1.80 0.73
CA THR A 79 -1.81 2.40 -0.58
C THR A 79 -3.20 2.97 -0.78
N ASP A 80 -3.33 4.02 -1.59
CA ASP A 80 -4.60 4.45 -2.21
C ASP A 80 -4.69 4.11 -3.71
N SER A 81 -3.71 3.38 -4.23
CA SER A 81 -3.67 2.95 -5.63
C SER A 81 -4.60 1.76 -5.87
N GLY A 82 -5.34 1.81 -6.97
CA GLY A 82 -6.11 0.65 -7.45
C GLY A 82 -5.19 -0.46 -7.98
N GLY A 83 -4.20 -0.10 -8.81
CA GLY A 83 -3.27 -1.06 -9.40
C GLY A 83 -2.43 -1.80 -8.35
N VAL A 84 -1.96 -1.10 -7.32
CA VAL A 84 -1.19 -1.75 -6.24
C VAL A 84 -2.05 -2.78 -5.48
N GLN A 85 -3.37 -2.57 -5.35
CA GLN A 85 -4.26 -3.59 -4.76
C GLN A 85 -4.34 -4.87 -5.62
N GLU A 86 -4.13 -4.77 -6.93
CA GLU A 86 -4.09 -5.93 -7.83
C GLU A 86 -2.70 -6.59 -7.85
N GLU A 87 -1.64 -5.80 -7.74
CA GLU A 87 -0.25 -6.25 -7.93
C GLU A 87 0.41 -6.77 -6.63
N ALA A 88 0.22 -6.06 -5.50
CA ALA A 88 0.81 -6.43 -4.21
C ALA A 88 0.48 -7.87 -3.76
N PRO A 89 -0.75 -8.40 -3.97
CA PRO A 89 -1.05 -9.79 -3.61
C PRO A 89 -0.22 -10.82 -4.37
N SER A 90 0.19 -10.54 -5.62
CA SER A 90 1.08 -11.44 -6.38
C SER A 90 2.48 -11.57 -5.75
N LEU A 91 2.88 -10.58 -4.95
CA LEU A 91 4.14 -10.55 -4.21
C LEU A 91 3.98 -11.04 -2.76
N GLY A 92 2.79 -11.55 -2.40
CA GLY A 92 2.48 -11.99 -1.04
C GLY A 92 2.50 -10.86 -0.01
N LYS A 93 2.27 -9.60 -0.44
CA LYS A 93 2.34 -8.42 0.44
C LYS A 93 0.96 -8.05 0.97
N PRO A 94 0.71 -8.15 2.28
CA PRO A 94 -0.51 -7.62 2.88
C PRO A 94 -0.69 -6.15 2.52
N THR A 95 -1.90 -5.75 2.14
CA THR A 95 -2.19 -4.40 1.66
C THR A 95 -3.24 -3.69 2.50
N LEU A 96 -2.85 -2.60 3.17
CA LEU A 96 -3.78 -1.67 3.82
C LEU A 96 -4.20 -0.57 2.83
N VAL A 97 -5.49 -0.51 2.54
CA VAL A 97 -6.06 0.43 1.58
C VAL A 97 -6.49 1.71 2.29
N LEU A 98 -5.82 2.81 1.97
CA LEU A 98 -5.98 4.15 2.55
C LEU A 98 -7.15 4.90 1.91
N ARG A 99 -8.30 4.22 1.74
CA ARG A 99 -9.54 4.76 1.16
C ARG A 99 -10.73 4.18 1.92
N ASP A 100 -11.84 4.92 1.93
CA ASP A 100 -13.09 4.45 2.55
C ASP A 100 -13.82 3.43 1.64
N THR A 101 -13.57 3.48 0.34
CA THR A 101 -14.13 2.57 -0.66
C THR A 101 -13.07 2.14 -1.67
N THR A 102 -13.30 1.03 -2.37
CA THR A 102 -12.44 0.55 -3.45
C THR A 102 -13.23 -0.03 -4.61
N GLU A 103 -12.73 0.18 -5.82
CA GLU A 103 -13.11 -0.49 -7.06
C GLU A 103 -12.54 -1.91 -7.19
N ARG A 104 -11.89 -2.42 -6.13
CA ARG A 104 -11.28 -3.76 -6.03
C ARG A 104 -11.92 -4.59 -4.90
N PRO A 105 -13.23 -4.84 -4.93
CA PRO A 105 -13.91 -5.60 -3.89
C PRO A 105 -13.39 -7.05 -3.80
N GLU A 106 -12.83 -7.60 -4.87
CA GLU A 106 -12.26 -8.94 -4.91
C GLU A 106 -11.04 -9.05 -3.99
N ALA A 107 -10.14 -8.05 -3.96
CA ALA A 107 -8.99 -8.02 -3.04
C ALA A 107 -9.43 -8.08 -1.57
N ILE A 108 -10.50 -7.36 -1.23
CA ILE A 108 -11.07 -7.34 0.13
C ILE A 108 -11.69 -8.68 0.48
N LYS A 109 -12.46 -9.27 -0.45
CA LYS A 109 -13.11 -10.58 -0.26
C LYS A 109 -12.09 -11.72 -0.17
N ALA A 110 -11.03 -11.66 -0.96
CA ALA A 110 -9.94 -12.65 -0.94
C ALA A 110 -9.06 -12.54 0.31
N GLY A 111 -9.15 -11.43 1.05
CA GLY A 111 -8.34 -11.20 2.23
C GLY A 111 -6.90 -10.77 1.92
N THR A 112 -6.59 -10.39 0.67
CA THR A 112 -5.26 -9.89 0.29
C THR A 112 -5.08 -8.41 0.63
N ALA A 113 -6.20 -7.68 0.75
CA ALA A 113 -6.22 -6.27 1.10
C ALA A 113 -7.30 -5.94 2.14
N LYS A 114 -7.10 -4.85 2.89
CA LYS A 114 -8.04 -4.37 3.91
C LYS A 114 -8.32 -2.88 3.74
N LEU A 115 -9.59 -2.48 3.63
CA LEU A 115 -9.99 -1.07 3.72
C LEU A 115 -9.78 -0.55 5.14
N VAL A 116 -8.93 0.47 5.25
CA VAL A 116 -8.57 1.13 6.53
C VAL A 116 -9.03 2.59 6.55
N GLY A 117 -9.14 3.22 5.38
CA GLY A 117 -9.37 4.66 5.27
C GLY A 117 -8.15 5.46 5.75
N THR A 118 -8.38 6.69 6.20
CA THR A 118 -7.33 7.65 6.59
C THR A 118 -7.48 8.17 8.02
N LYS A 119 -8.29 7.48 8.83
CA LYS A 119 -8.50 7.84 10.24
C LYS A 119 -7.33 7.36 11.08
N TYR A 120 -6.79 8.26 11.90
CA TYR A 120 -5.63 8.03 12.76
C TYR A 120 -5.66 6.70 13.51
N ASN A 121 -6.72 6.47 14.30
CA ASN A 121 -6.86 5.27 15.13
C ASN A 121 -7.00 3.98 14.30
N GLU A 122 -7.66 4.04 13.15
CA GLU A 122 -7.80 2.86 12.28
C GLU A 122 -6.47 2.50 11.64
N VAL A 123 -5.70 3.51 11.20
CA VAL A 123 -4.35 3.29 10.65
C VAL A 123 -3.45 2.60 11.67
N ILE A 124 -3.35 3.12 12.90
CA ILE A 124 -2.54 2.50 13.96
C ILE A 124 -3.03 1.07 14.25
N LYS A 125 -4.32 0.89 14.49
CA LYS A 125 -4.92 -0.42 14.80
C LYS A 125 -4.57 -1.48 13.77
N TYR A 126 -4.66 -1.17 12.47
CA TYR A 126 -4.36 -2.17 11.43
C TYR A 126 -2.86 -2.40 11.23
N MET A 127 -2.01 -1.41 11.55
CA MET A 127 -0.56 -1.65 11.61
C MET A 127 -0.24 -2.63 12.75
N GLU A 128 -0.78 -2.41 13.95
CA GLU A 128 -0.62 -3.33 15.10
C GLU A 128 -1.16 -4.74 14.80
N LEU A 129 -2.33 -4.86 14.15
CA LEU A 129 -2.87 -6.17 13.78
C LEU A 129 -1.97 -6.93 12.79
N LEU A 130 -1.23 -6.22 11.92
CA LEU A 130 -0.26 -6.80 11.01
C LEU A 130 1.03 -7.27 11.70
N GLU A 131 1.23 -7.04 12.99
CA GLU A 131 2.30 -7.69 13.75
C GLU A 131 1.94 -9.14 14.15
N GLY A 132 0.66 -9.52 14.02
CA GLY A 132 0.14 -10.80 14.47
C GLY A 132 -0.37 -11.70 13.35
N GLU A 133 -1.42 -12.47 13.66
CA GLU A 133 -2.00 -13.47 12.74
C GLU A 133 -2.54 -12.86 11.44
N LEU A 134 -2.97 -11.60 11.46
CA LEU A 134 -3.52 -10.95 10.27
C LEU A 134 -2.49 -10.93 9.13
N TYR A 135 -1.22 -10.69 9.43
CA TYR A 135 -0.16 -10.75 8.43
C TYR A 135 -0.07 -12.13 7.78
N GLN A 136 -0.06 -13.19 8.59
CA GLN A 136 0.04 -14.56 8.10
C GLN A 136 -1.17 -14.95 7.24
N GLN A 137 -2.36 -14.47 7.59
CA GLN A 137 -3.56 -14.69 6.81
C GLN A 137 -3.51 -13.96 5.46
N MET A 138 -3.15 -12.67 5.46
CA MET A 138 -3.14 -11.85 4.26
C MET A 138 -2.00 -12.20 3.29
N SER A 139 -0.79 -12.50 3.80
CA SER A 139 0.38 -12.83 2.98
C SER A 139 0.27 -14.17 2.25
N LYS A 140 -0.57 -15.08 2.75
CA LYS A 140 -0.84 -16.39 2.15
C LYS A 140 -2.12 -16.42 1.31
N ALA A 141 -2.87 -15.34 1.27
CA ALA A 141 -4.09 -15.26 0.48
C ALA A 141 -3.76 -15.24 -1.02
N ASN A 142 -4.53 -15.98 -1.81
CA ASN A 142 -4.33 -16.04 -3.26
C ASN A 142 -4.77 -14.74 -3.92
N ASN A 143 -4.00 -14.26 -4.90
CA ASN A 143 -4.39 -13.10 -5.69
C ASN A 143 -5.64 -13.42 -6.53
N PRO A 144 -6.79 -12.73 -6.31
CA PRO A 144 -8.00 -13.00 -7.08
C PRO A 144 -7.93 -12.50 -8.54
N TYR A 145 -6.96 -11.66 -8.89
CA TYR A 145 -6.85 -11.05 -10.22
C TYR A 145 -6.07 -11.89 -11.23
N GLY A 146 -5.36 -12.93 -10.78
CA GLY A 146 -4.72 -13.85 -11.70
C GLY A 146 -3.56 -14.63 -11.10
N ASP A 147 -3.08 -15.56 -11.90
CA ASP A 147 -1.97 -16.48 -11.62
C ASP A 147 -0.79 -16.28 -12.57
N GLY A 148 -0.74 -15.13 -13.25
CA GLY A 148 0.29 -14.80 -14.24
C GLY A 148 0.15 -15.50 -15.60
N LYS A 149 -0.93 -16.27 -15.84
CA LYS A 149 -1.10 -17.04 -17.09
C LYS A 149 -2.08 -16.43 -18.09
N THR A 150 -2.56 -15.20 -17.85
CA THR A 150 -3.59 -14.55 -18.67
C THR A 150 -3.20 -14.45 -20.14
N SER A 151 -2.00 -13.94 -20.45
CA SER A 151 -1.53 -13.80 -21.84
C SER A 151 -1.44 -15.14 -22.58
N GLN A 152 -1.03 -16.20 -21.90
CA GLN A 152 -0.99 -17.55 -22.46
C GLN A 152 -2.41 -18.05 -22.79
N ARG A 153 -3.35 -17.93 -21.84
CA ARG A 153 -4.74 -18.35 -22.05
C ARG A 153 -5.42 -17.58 -23.18
N ILE A 154 -5.18 -16.27 -23.28
CA ILE A 154 -5.71 -15.44 -24.39
C ILE A 154 -5.17 -15.93 -25.73
N ARG A 155 -3.85 -16.16 -25.82
CA ARG A 155 -3.24 -16.69 -27.05
C ARG A 155 -3.83 -18.05 -27.42
N GLU A 156 -3.94 -18.98 -26.48
CA GLU A 156 -4.52 -20.31 -26.72
C GLU A 156 -5.97 -20.22 -27.21
N TYR A 157 -6.76 -19.33 -26.61
CA TYR A 157 -8.13 -19.08 -27.04
C TYR A 157 -8.20 -18.53 -28.48
N LEU A 158 -7.39 -17.53 -28.81
CA LEU A 158 -7.34 -16.94 -30.15
C LEU A 158 -6.82 -17.91 -31.23
N GLN A 159 -6.05 -18.94 -30.86
CA GLN A 159 -5.62 -20.00 -31.77
C GLN A 159 -6.66 -21.10 -31.95
N SER A 160 -7.69 -21.15 -31.10
CA SER A 160 -8.76 -22.16 -31.13
C SER A 160 -9.99 -21.73 -31.94
N ILE A 161 -10.06 -20.45 -32.33
CA ILE A 161 -11.08 -19.87 -33.22
C ILE A 161 -10.59 -19.87 -34.67
#